data_AF-A0A2K3KF93-F1
#
_entry.id   AF-A0A2K3KF93-F1
#
_cell.length_a   1.000
_cell.length_b   1.000
_cell.length_c   1.000
_cell.angle_alpha   90.00
_cell.angle_beta   90.00
_cell.angle_gamma   90.00
#
_symmetry.space_group_name_H-M   'P 1'
#
loop_
_entity.id
_entity.type
_entity.pdbx_description
1 polymer ?
#
loop_
_entity_poly.entity_id
_entity_poly.type
_entity_poly.pdbx_seq_one_letter_code
_entity_poly.pdbx_strand_id
1 'polypeptide(L)'
;MVDFATSRLGNNVEAITTEVEKESNEWQQYVIAKGVKKSGDKNKTMVCHKENYPYAVFYCHKTDTINVYSVPLEGVDGNRVKAVAVCHTDTSEWNPKHISFQVLKVEPGTVPVCHFLPHDHVVWVAK
;
A
#
# COMPACT_ATOMS: atom_id res chain seq x y z
N MET A 1 8.88 -12.48 6.66
CA MET A 1 8.41 -11.57 5.58
C MET A 1 9.29 -11.71 4.35
N VAL A 2 10.61 -11.47 4.45
CA VAL A 2 11.56 -11.58 3.33
C VAL A 2 11.49 -12.95 2.65
N ASP A 3 11.55 -14.05 3.42
CA ASP A 3 11.48 -15.41 2.86
C ASP A 3 10.18 -15.68 2.09
N PHE A 4 9.07 -15.12 2.57
CA PHE A 4 7.80 -15.22 1.86
C PHE A 4 7.82 -14.40 0.58
N ALA A 5 8.36 -13.18 0.62
CA ALA A 5 8.52 -12.34 -0.56
C ALA A 5 9.40 -12.99 -1.62
N THR A 6 10.56 -13.53 -1.23
CA THR A 6 11.45 -14.21 -2.17
C THR A 6 10.84 -15.49 -2.72
N SER A 7 10.06 -16.23 -1.91
CA SER A 7 9.33 -17.42 -2.38
C SER A 7 8.23 -17.11 -3.42
N ARG A 8 7.67 -15.90 -3.40
CA ARG A 8 6.53 -15.50 -4.25
C ARG A 8 6.93 -14.64 -5.45
N LEU A 9 8.02 -13.90 -5.34
CA LEU A 9 8.49 -12.92 -6.33
C LEU A 9 9.86 -13.26 -6.93
N GLY A 10 10.58 -14.25 -6.37
CA GLY A 10 11.94 -14.60 -6.76
C GLY A 10 13.01 -13.95 -5.87
N ASN A 11 14.28 -14.23 -6.13
CA ASN A 11 15.36 -13.83 -5.23
C ASN A 11 15.76 -12.35 -5.31
N ASN A 12 15.29 -11.61 -6.33
CA ASN A 12 15.64 -10.22 -6.55
C ASN A 12 14.42 -9.33 -6.25
N VAL A 13 14.30 -8.90 -5.00
CA VAL A 13 13.16 -8.11 -4.51
C VAL A 13 13.60 -6.82 -3.85
N GLU A 14 12.72 -5.82 -3.89
CA GLU A 14 12.86 -4.52 -3.24
C GLU A 14 11.68 -4.26 -2.32
N ALA A 15 11.98 -3.74 -1.13
CA ALA A 15 10.97 -3.24 -0.20
C ALA A 15 10.69 -1.76 -0.47
N ILE A 16 9.42 -1.40 -0.54
CA ILE A 16 8.92 -0.03 -0.66
C ILE A 16 7.99 0.23 0.53
N THR A 17 8.20 1.33 1.22
CA THR A 17 7.41 1.75 2.39
C THR A 17 7.05 3.22 2.28
N THR A 18 6.06 3.67 3.05
CA THR A 18 5.77 5.10 3.18
C THR A 18 6.87 5.73 4.03
N GLU A 19 7.61 6.68 3.46
CA GLU A 19 8.72 7.39 4.13
C GLU A 19 8.24 8.80 4.51
N VAL A 20 8.35 9.14 5.79
CA VAL A 20 7.99 10.46 6.34
C VAL A 20 9.28 11.20 6.69
N GLU A 21 9.50 12.40 6.14
CA GLU A 21 10.75 13.14 6.36
C GLU A 21 10.89 13.61 7.82
N LYS A 22 9.81 14.15 8.39
CA LYS A 22 9.73 14.56 9.79
C LYS A 22 8.53 13.92 10.47
N GLU A 23 8.78 13.00 11.40
CA GLU A 23 7.71 12.38 12.19
C GLU A 23 7.04 13.41 13.10
N SER A 24 5.71 13.36 13.14
CA SER A 24 4.86 14.18 13.99
C SER A 24 3.61 13.40 14.34
N ASN A 25 3.14 13.56 15.58
CA ASN A 25 1.88 12.98 16.04
C ASN A 25 0.68 13.91 15.80
N GLU A 26 0.93 15.11 15.26
CA GLU A 26 -0.11 16.10 14.97
C GLU A 26 -0.83 15.77 13.66
N TRP A 27 -2.15 15.87 13.69
CA TRP A 27 -2.98 15.72 12.49
C TRP A 27 -2.79 16.93 11.58
N GLN A 28 -2.58 16.66 10.30
CA GLN A 28 -2.46 17.71 9.30
C GLN A 28 -3.07 17.30 7.96
N GLN A 29 -3.31 18.31 7.12
CA GLN A 29 -3.75 18.12 5.74
C GLN A 29 -2.53 17.97 4.83
N TYR A 30 -2.67 17.11 3.82
CA TYR A 30 -1.68 16.90 2.78
C TYR A 30 -2.28 17.19 1.43
N VAL A 31 -1.46 17.70 0.52
CA VAL A 31 -1.76 17.77 -0.91
C VAL A 31 -0.87 16.81 -1.67
N ILE A 32 -1.39 16.23 -2.76
CA ILE A 32 -0.60 15.40 -3.67
C ILE A 32 0.30 16.34 -4.49
N ALA A 33 1.61 16.22 -4.28
CA ALA A 33 2.60 16.94 -5.05
C ALA A 33 2.84 16.27 -6.42
N LYS A 34 3.53 16.98 -7.31
CA LYS A 34 3.89 16.44 -8.63
C LYS A 34 4.82 15.23 -8.49
N GLY A 35 4.73 14.30 -9.44
CA GLY A 35 5.67 13.18 -9.54
C GLY A 35 5.15 11.85 -9.00
N VAL A 36 3.84 11.62 -9.01
CA VAL A 36 3.26 10.29 -8.79
C VAL A 36 3.82 9.31 -9.82
N LYS A 37 4.36 8.18 -9.34
CA LYS A 37 4.96 7.15 -10.18
C LYS A 37 4.38 5.80 -9.83
N LYS A 38 4.06 5.00 -10.86
CA LYS A 38 3.71 3.60 -10.67
C LYS A 38 4.98 2.81 -10.29
N SER A 39 4.85 1.92 -9.32
CA SER A 39 5.93 1.08 -8.80
C SER A 39 5.63 -0.39 -9.11
N GLY A 40 6.58 -1.08 -9.75
CA GLY A 40 6.48 -2.49 -10.09
C GLY A 40 5.48 -2.83 -11.20
N ASP A 41 5.66 -4.01 -11.80
CA ASP A 41 4.72 -4.59 -12.75
C ASP A 41 3.56 -5.30 -12.04
N LYS A 42 2.44 -5.47 -12.74
CA LYS A 42 1.38 -6.37 -12.28
C LYS A 42 1.95 -7.78 -12.06
N ASN A 43 1.45 -8.51 -11.06
CA ASN A 43 1.85 -9.88 -10.66
C ASN A 43 3.27 -10.02 -10.12
N LYS A 44 4.05 -8.93 -10.06
CA LYS A 44 5.40 -8.88 -9.49
C LYS A 44 5.45 -8.06 -8.19
N THR A 45 4.30 -7.86 -7.56
CA THR A 45 4.17 -7.09 -6.34
C THR A 45 3.39 -7.87 -5.30
N MET A 46 3.71 -7.67 -4.02
CA MET A 46 2.94 -8.19 -2.90
C MET A 46 2.95 -7.18 -1.76
N VAL A 47 1.93 -7.22 -0.92
CA VAL A 47 1.75 -6.26 0.18
C VAL A 47 1.73 -7.01 1.49
N CYS A 48 2.42 -6.45 2.49
CA CYS A 48 2.42 -6.91 3.87
C CYS A 48 1.88 -5.79 4.77
N HIS A 49 0.75 -6.06 5.41
CA HIS A 49 0.12 -5.17 6.36
C HIS A 49 0.58 -5.54 7.76
N LYS A 50 1.00 -4.56 8.55
CA LYS A 50 1.30 -4.81 9.96
C LYS A 50 -0.01 -4.96 10.72
N GLU A 51 -0.12 -6.05 11.46
CA GLU A 51 -1.31 -6.29 12.28
C GLU A 51 -1.19 -5.54 13.60
N ASN A 52 -2.33 -5.12 14.16
CA ASN A 52 -2.39 -4.51 15.48
C ASN A 52 -2.19 -5.58 16.57
N TYR A 53 -0.95 -6.02 16.72
CA TYR A 53 -0.53 -7.09 17.61
C TYR A 53 0.74 -6.67 18.38
N PRO A 54 0.95 -7.10 19.63
CA PRO A 54 2.13 -6.69 20.43
C PRO A 54 3.48 -7.08 19.82
N TYR A 55 3.48 -8.05 18.92
CA TYR A 55 4.67 -8.52 18.20
C TYR A 55 4.59 -8.13 16.73
N ALA A 56 5.74 -8.12 16.05
CA ALA A 56 5.86 -7.79 14.62
C ALA A 56 5.23 -8.89 13.73
N VAL A 57 3.90 -8.90 13.65
CA VAL A 57 3.10 -9.80 12.82
C VAL A 57 2.63 -9.04 11.59
N PHE A 58 2.82 -9.64 10.43
CA PHE A 58 2.43 -9.07 9.16
C PHE A 58 1.51 -10.02 8.39
N TYR A 59 0.33 -9.52 8.01
CA TYR A 59 -0.52 -10.18 7.03
C TYR A 59 -0.03 -9.84 5.62
N CYS A 60 0.58 -10.81 4.96
CA CYS A 60 1.11 -10.67 3.62
C CYS A 60 0.21 -11.37 2.60
N HIS A 61 -0.12 -10.68 1.51
CA HIS A 61 -0.87 -11.25 0.39
C HIS A 61 -0.28 -10.80 -0.95
N LYS A 62 -0.44 -11.67 -1.94
CA LYS A 62 -0.13 -11.40 -3.35
C LYS A 62 -1.41 -11.53 -4.13
N THR A 63 -1.76 -10.48 -4.86
CA THR A 63 -2.85 -10.49 -5.83
C THR A 63 -2.30 -10.00 -7.16
N ASP A 64 -2.80 -10.55 -8.26
CA ASP A 64 -2.36 -10.16 -9.61
C ASP A 64 -3.00 -8.83 -10.06
N THR A 65 -3.96 -8.35 -9.29
CA THR A 65 -4.81 -7.21 -9.60
C THR A 65 -4.50 -6.00 -8.71
N ILE A 66 -3.22 -5.78 -8.38
CA ILE A 66 -2.76 -4.58 -7.68
C ILE A 66 -1.89 -3.68 -8.54
N ASN A 67 -2.10 -2.37 -8.40
CA ASN A 67 -1.18 -1.34 -8.84
C ASN A 67 -0.64 -0.62 -7.61
N VAL A 68 0.68 -0.43 -7.56
CA VAL A 68 1.34 0.31 -6.49
C VAL A 68 1.82 1.64 -7.05
N TYR A 69 1.70 2.70 -6.25
CA TYR A 69 2.12 4.05 -6.61
C TYR A 69 2.97 4.66 -5.50
N SER A 70 4.09 5.25 -5.88
CA SER A 70 4.80 6.22 -5.06
C SER A 70 4.13 7.58 -5.25
N VAL A 71 3.62 8.16 -4.18
CA VAL A 71 2.82 9.40 -4.16
C VAL A 71 3.52 10.41 -3.26
N PRO A 72 4.19 11.43 -3.84
CA PRO A 72 4.71 12.54 -3.06
C PRO A 72 3.55 13.34 -2.45
N LEU A 73 3.58 13.51 -1.13
CA LEU A 73 2.65 14.34 -0.38
C LEU A 73 3.41 15.51 0.26
N GLU A 74 2.78 16.67 0.27
CA GLU A 74 3.28 17.88 0.94
C GLU A 74 2.25 18.32 1.98
N GLY A 75 2.70 18.41 3.22
CA GLY A 75 1.91 18.87 4.36
C GLY A 75 1.79 20.38 4.39
N VAL A 76 0.75 20.90 5.03
CA VAL A 76 0.59 22.35 5.24
C VAL A 76 1.70 22.97 6.09
N ASP A 77 2.42 22.15 6.87
CA ASP A 77 3.61 22.51 7.63
C ASP A 77 4.91 22.47 6.80
N GLY A 78 4.82 22.14 5.50
CA GLY A 78 5.95 21.96 4.61
C GLY A 78 6.64 20.59 4.70
N ASN A 79 6.17 19.68 5.57
CA ASN A 79 6.68 18.33 5.68
C ASN A 79 6.40 17.52 4.42
N ARG A 80 7.32 16.64 4.03
CA ARG A 80 7.17 15.81 2.84
C ARG A 80 7.07 14.34 3.23
N VAL A 81 6.14 13.67 2.58
CA VAL A 81 5.93 12.23 2.73
C VAL A 81 5.98 11.60 1.36
N LYS A 82 6.87 10.61 1.19
CA LYS A 82 6.85 9.72 0.04
C LYS A 82 5.93 8.57 0.38
N ALA A 83 4.64 8.78 0.18
CA ALA A 83 3.62 7.81 0.52
C ALA A 83 3.54 6.69 -0.53
N VAL A 84 3.16 5.51 -0.09
CA VAL A 84 2.82 4.40 -0.97
C VAL A 84 1.30 4.24 -1.00
N ALA A 85 0.72 4.25 -2.19
CA ALA A 85 -0.68 3.93 -2.40
C ALA A 85 -0.79 2.59 -3.15
N VAL A 86 -1.75 1.77 -2.74
CA VAL A 86 -2.10 0.52 -3.41
C VAL A 86 -3.52 0.65 -3.93
N CYS A 87 -3.72 0.25 -5.19
CA CYS A 87 -5.03 0.15 -5.82
C CYS A 87 -5.29 -1.30 -6.22
N HIS A 88 -6.32 -1.89 -5.62
CA HIS A 88 -6.87 -3.18 -6.01
C HIS A 88 -7.81 -2.96 -7.19
N THR A 89 -7.42 -3.38 -8.39
CA THR A 89 -8.18 -3.18 -9.63
C THR A 89 -9.29 -4.20 -9.81
N ASP A 90 -9.24 -5.31 -9.09
CA ASP A 90 -10.30 -6.30 -9.03
C ASP A 90 -10.50 -6.73 -7.57
N THR A 91 -11.72 -6.53 -7.09
CA THR A 91 -12.13 -6.82 -5.71
C THR A 91 -13.26 -7.85 -5.67
N SER A 92 -13.53 -8.55 -6.77
CA SER A 92 -14.63 -9.52 -6.89
C SER A 92 -14.56 -10.64 -5.85
N GLU A 93 -13.36 -11.13 -5.56
CA GLU A 93 -13.09 -12.19 -4.58
C GLU A 93 -12.98 -11.68 -3.13
N TRP A 94 -13.12 -10.38 -2.89
CA TRP A 94 -13.08 -9.85 -1.53
C TRP A 94 -14.34 -10.24 -0.77
N ASN A 95 -14.20 -10.39 0.55
CA ASN A 95 -15.35 -10.57 1.43
C ASN A 95 -16.38 -9.45 1.16
N PRO A 96 -17.64 -9.74 0.79
CA PRO A 96 -18.65 -8.71 0.54
C PRO A 96 -18.92 -7.80 1.74
N LYS A 97 -18.57 -8.24 2.96
CA LYS A 97 -18.66 -7.45 4.19
C LYS A 97 -17.40 -6.65 4.51
N HIS A 98 -16.38 -6.65 3.63
CA HIS A 98 -15.14 -5.91 3.82
C HIS A 98 -15.41 -4.41 4.05
N ILE A 99 -14.67 -3.78 4.96
CA ILE A 99 -14.96 -2.41 5.41
C ILE A 99 -14.91 -1.39 4.27
N SER A 100 -14.05 -1.60 3.28
CA SER A 100 -13.97 -0.73 2.10
C SER A 100 -15.31 -0.60 1.36
N PHE A 101 -16.09 -1.69 1.24
CA PHE A 101 -17.42 -1.66 0.60
C PHE A 101 -18.44 -0.88 1.43
N GLN A 102 -18.32 -0.95 2.76
CA GLN A 102 -19.19 -0.22 3.68
C GLN A 102 -18.90 1.29 3.69
N VAL A 103 -17.62 1.67 3.59
CA VAL A 103 -17.18 3.08 3.58
C VAL A 103 -17.46 3.72 2.22
N LEU A 104 -17.11 3.04 1.12
CA LEU A 104 -17.24 3.58 -0.23
C LEU A 104 -18.65 3.41 -0.83
N LYS A 105 -19.51 2.59 -0.21
CA LYS A 105 -20.87 2.28 -0.68
C LYS A 105 -20.87 1.65 -2.08
N VAL A 106 -20.00 0.67 -2.28
CA VAL A 106 -19.83 -0.07 -3.54
C VAL A 106 -19.80 -1.58 -3.27
N GLU A 107 -20.01 -2.38 -4.30
CA GLU A 107 -20.02 -3.85 -4.21
C GLU A 107 -18.71 -4.47 -4.74
N PRO A 108 -18.36 -5.70 -4.32
CA PRO A 108 -17.21 -6.44 -4.85
C PRO A 108 -17.16 -6.45 -6.38
N GLY A 109 -15.99 -6.16 -6.95
CA GLY A 109 -15.74 -6.23 -8.39
C GLY A 109 -16.33 -5.08 -9.23
N THR A 110 -17.11 -4.16 -8.63
CA THR A 110 -17.73 -3.06 -9.38
C THR A 110 -16.77 -1.91 -9.68
N VAL A 111 -15.87 -1.61 -8.74
CA VAL A 111 -14.88 -0.54 -8.86
C VAL A 111 -13.54 -0.94 -8.23
N PRO A 112 -12.42 -0.34 -8.66
CA PRO A 112 -11.16 -0.44 -7.96
C PRO A 112 -11.23 0.19 -6.56
N VAL A 113 -10.52 -0.40 -5.60
CA VAL A 113 -10.38 0.16 -4.25
C VAL A 113 -8.92 0.55 -4.04
N CYS A 114 -8.68 1.85 -3.80
CA CYS A 114 -7.34 2.39 -3.52
C CYS A 114 -7.22 2.88 -2.08
N HIS A 115 -6.05 2.73 -1.49
CA HIS A 115 -5.74 3.30 -0.19
C HIS A 115 -4.24 3.58 -0.03
N PHE A 116 -3.90 4.53 0.84
CA PHE A 116 -2.53 4.72 1.29
C PHE A 116 -2.12 3.64 2.29
N LEU A 117 -0.84 3.32 2.30
CA LEU A 117 -0.23 2.44 3.29
C LEU A 117 0.36 3.25 4.44
N PRO A 118 0.08 2.88 5.70
CA PRO A 118 0.80 3.40 6.86
C PRO A 118 2.32 3.18 6.73
N HIS A 119 3.10 3.98 7.46
CA HIS A 119 4.57 3.98 7.39
C HIS A 119 5.21 2.64 7.78
N ASP A 120 4.52 1.81 8.56
CA ASP A 120 4.98 0.50 9.01
C ASP A 120 4.44 -0.67 8.17
N HIS A 121 3.81 -0.38 7.02
CA HIS A 121 3.43 -1.38 6.03
C HIS A 121 4.48 -1.48 4.92
N VAL A 122 4.62 -2.67 4.31
CA VAL A 122 5.67 -2.95 3.33
C VAL A 122 5.07 -3.50 2.05
N VAL A 123 5.48 -2.92 0.92
CA VAL A 123 5.28 -3.52 -0.41
C VAL A 123 6.59 -4.15 -0.86
N TRP A 124 6.53 -5.38 -1.36
CA TRP A 124 7.66 -6.00 -2.05
C TRP A 124 7.41 -5.98 -3.55
N VAL A 125 8.43 -5.61 -4.32
CA VAL A 125 8.41 -5.64 -5.78
C VAL A 125 9.58 -6.46 -6.31
N ALA A 126 9.36 -7.28 -7.33
CA ALA A 126 10.45 -7.97 -8.03
C ALA A 126 11.19 -6.98 -8.95
N LYS A 127 12.52 -7.05 -8.98
CA LYS A 127 13.39 -6.30 -9.91
C LYS A 127 13.75 -7.12 -11.14
#